data_AF-A0A7S1RYL9-F1
#
_entry.id   AF-A0A7S1RYL9-F1
#
_cell.length_a   1.000
_cell.length_b   1.000
_cell.length_c   1.000
_cell.angle_alpha   90.00
_cell.angle_beta   90.00
_cell.angle_gamma   90.00
#
_symmetry.space_group_name_H-M   'P 1'
#
loop_
_entity.id
_entity.type
_entity.pdbx_description
1 polymer ?
#
loop_
_entity_poly.entity_id
_entity_poly.type
_entity_poly.pdbx_seq_one_letter_code
_entity_poly.pdbx_strand_id
1 'polypeptide(L)'
;MELPAREVLASQAMQGHAVYGLNIPDPRLAKLTKRVLCIVIFTSVVAVVNSLWNYIAGQTGNGTRVSPFMVLLSLGIALLVPCCGYFGAKKNDRNLTGWFCGCNFLGGCLGIFSLVMSFVGLQGLHFLVDNCTPETRHDHCPSPDQWTSLCPDMSAYTAQECYDHLQGAMANLDRTLHLSVITSVPTVALQCLSFVWGKRLHDELGSGQVIHRPPQFATQAGFTQPFRQ
;
A
#
# COMPACT_ATOMS: atom_id res chain seq x y z
N MET A 1 45.19 37.04 -1.13
CA MET A 1 45.02 35.81 -0.36
C MET A 1 43.80 35.10 -0.93
N GLU A 2 43.99 34.41 -2.05
CA GLU A 2 42.92 33.68 -2.74
C GLU A 2 42.83 32.30 -2.12
N LEU A 3 41.70 31.98 -1.50
CA LEU A 3 41.38 30.62 -1.11
C LEU A 3 41.27 29.78 -2.40
N PRO A 4 41.96 28.65 -2.51
CA PRO A 4 41.98 27.86 -3.73
C PRO A 4 40.55 27.39 -4.03
N ALA A 5 40.04 27.66 -5.24
CA ALA A 5 38.69 27.31 -5.69
C ALA A 5 38.29 25.83 -5.44
N ARG A 6 39.27 24.95 -5.21
CA ARG A 6 39.07 23.57 -4.75
C ARG A 6 38.37 23.45 -3.39
N GLU A 7 38.63 24.32 -2.42
CA GLU A 7 37.95 24.28 -1.11
C GLU A 7 36.49 24.72 -1.19
N VAL A 8 36.17 25.65 -2.09
CA VAL A 8 34.78 26.08 -2.33
C VAL A 8 33.97 24.96 -2.99
N LEU A 9 34.56 24.22 -3.93
CA LEU A 9 33.91 23.05 -4.54
C LEU A 9 33.75 21.88 -3.54
N ALA A 10 34.73 21.65 -2.66
CA ALA A 10 34.63 20.61 -1.64
C ALA A 10 33.56 20.93 -0.58
N SER A 11 33.41 22.20 -0.19
CA SER A 11 32.38 22.63 0.76
C SER A 11 30.97 22.61 0.14
N GLN A 12 30.82 22.92 -1.15
CA GLN A 12 29.55 22.75 -1.86
C GLN A 12 29.16 21.27 -2.06
N ALA A 13 30.14 20.38 -2.26
CA ALA A 13 29.88 18.94 -2.34
C ALA A 13 29.43 18.33 -0.99
N MET A 14 29.71 18.99 0.14
CA MET A 14 29.22 18.60 1.48
C MET A 14 27.85 19.19 1.84
N GLN A 15 27.27 20.07 1.02
CA GLN A 15 25.90 20.53 1.22
C GLN A 15 24.96 19.39 0.84
N GLY A 16 24.71 18.50 1.79
CA GLY A 16 23.86 17.32 1.58
C GLY A 16 22.48 17.71 1.05
N HIS A 17 21.93 16.84 0.22
CA HIS A 17 20.70 17.14 -0.50
C HIS A 17 19.52 16.96 0.45
N ALA A 18 18.80 18.05 0.72
CA ALA A 18 17.59 18.01 1.53
C ALA A 18 16.45 17.34 0.75
N VAL A 19 16.03 16.14 1.17
CA VAL A 19 14.90 15.40 0.59
C VAL A 19 13.84 15.24 1.67
N TYR A 20 12.71 15.93 1.53
CA TYR A 20 11.61 15.92 2.52
C TYR A 20 12.07 16.22 3.96
N GLY A 21 12.99 17.16 4.13
CA GLY A 21 13.57 17.54 5.42
C GLY A 21 14.65 16.59 5.95
N LEU A 22 15.04 15.57 5.20
CA LEU A 22 16.19 14.71 5.49
C LEU A 22 17.42 15.25 4.76
N ASN A 23 18.47 15.59 5.51
CA ASN A 23 19.76 15.94 4.92
C ASN A 23 20.55 14.64 4.65
N ILE A 24 20.61 14.22 3.39
CA ILE A 24 21.28 12.99 2.98
C ILE A 24 22.60 13.37 2.27
N PRO A 25 23.77 12.93 2.78
CA PRO A 25 25.06 13.29 2.22
C PRO A 25 25.30 12.66 0.83
N ASP A 26 24.78 11.46 0.60
CA ASP A 26 24.92 10.78 -0.70
C ASP A 26 23.78 11.15 -1.66
N PRO A 27 24.07 11.81 -2.82
CA PRO A 27 23.05 12.17 -3.81
C PRO A 27 22.35 10.95 -4.42
N ARG A 28 22.99 9.78 -4.48
CA ARG A 28 22.38 8.54 -4.99
C ARG A 28 21.32 8.04 -4.02
N LEU A 29 21.63 8.00 -2.73
CA LEU A 29 20.72 7.60 -1.66
C LEU A 29 19.56 8.59 -1.54
N ALA A 30 19.82 9.89 -1.70
CA ALA A 30 18.81 10.94 -1.73
C ALA A 30 17.79 10.72 -2.86
N LYS A 31 18.27 10.42 -4.07
CA LYS A 31 17.43 10.13 -5.23
C LYS A 31 16.60 8.85 -5.04
N LEU A 32 17.19 7.81 -4.45
CA LEU A 32 16.49 6.55 -4.14
C LEU A 32 15.38 6.77 -3.10
N THR A 33 15.73 7.43 -1.99
CA THR A 33 14.79 7.77 -0.90
C THR A 33 13.62 8.60 -1.41
N LYS A 34 13.88 9.59 -2.27
CA LYS A 34 12.83 10.39 -2.92
C LYS A 34 11.84 9.53 -3.70
N ARG A 35 12.34 8.60 -4.52
CA ARG A 35 11.50 7.69 -5.33
C ARG A 35 10.65 6.78 -4.46
N VAL A 36 11.26 6.17 -3.44
CA VAL A 36 10.54 5.27 -2.50
C VAL A 36 9.46 6.05 -1.77
N LEU A 37 9.77 7.21 -1.18
CA LEU A 37 8.78 8.02 -0.46
C LEU A 37 7.65 8.52 -1.37
N CYS A 38 7.93 8.93 -2.61
CA CYS A 38 6.88 9.30 -3.57
C CYS A 38 5.92 8.15 -3.85
N ILE A 39 6.44 6.94 -4.12
CA ILE A 39 5.59 5.77 -4.39
C ILE A 39 4.76 5.44 -3.16
N VAL A 40 5.38 5.41 -1.98
CA VAL A 40 4.73 5.04 -0.73
C VAL A 40 3.59 6.01 -0.38
N ILE A 41 3.79 7.31 -0.58
CA ILE A 41 2.73 8.31 -0.39
C ILE A 41 1.58 8.05 -1.37
N PHE A 42 1.90 7.84 -2.64
CA PHE A 42 0.88 7.57 -3.66
C PHE A 42 0.08 6.30 -3.36
N THR A 43 0.76 5.19 -3.02
CA THR A 43 0.08 3.94 -2.64
C THR A 43 -0.75 4.10 -1.39
N SER A 44 -0.30 4.88 -0.40
CA SER A 44 -1.06 5.14 0.83
C SER A 44 -2.35 5.91 0.52
N VAL A 45 -2.29 6.92 -0.34
CA VAL A 45 -3.47 7.67 -0.77
C VAL A 45 -4.45 6.75 -1.49
N VAL A 46 -3.99 5.94 -2.44
CA VAL A 46 -4.84 4.98 -3.15
C VAL A 46 -5.48 3.98 -2.19
N ALA A 47 -4.72 3.45 -1.23
CA ALA A 47 -5.24 2.52 -0.23
C ALA A 47 -6.30 3.15 0.68
N VAL A 48 -6.12 4.41 1.09
CA VAL A 48 -7.10 5.17 1.87
C VAL A 48 -8.38 5.37 1.07
N VAL A 49 -8.27 5.80 -0.20
CA VAL A 49 -9.42 6.01 -1.09
C VAL A 49 -10.19 4.70 -1.30
N ASN A 50 -9.49 3.60 -1.59
CA ASN A 50 -10.12 2.28 -1.76
C ASN A 50 -10.81 1.81 -0.48
N SER A 51 -10.20 2.02 0.69
CA SER A 51 -10.79 1.64 1.98
C SER A 51 -12.06 2.44 2.29
N LEU A 52 -12.04 3.74 2.01
CA LEU A 52 -13.22 4.61 2.15
C LEU A 52 -14.32 4.22 1.16
N TRP A 53 -13.97 3.94 -0.09
CA TRP A 53 -14.91 3.50 -1.11
C TRP A 53 -15.60 2.20 -0.70
N ASN A 54 -14.82 1.19 -0.28
CA ASN A 54 -15.36 -0.09 0.18
C ASN A 54 -16.25 0.05 1.41
N TYR A 55 -15.91 0.98 2.32
CA TYR A 55 -16.77 1.30 3.46
C TYR A 55 -18.10 1.90 3.01
N ILE A 56 -18.09 2.88 2.10
CA ILE A 56 -19.31 3.54 1.61
C ILE A 56 -20.17 2.57 0.80
N ALA A 57 -19.57 1.85 -0.15
CA ALA A 57 -20.26 0.87 -0.98
C ALA A 57 -20.80 -0.31 -0.16
N GLY A 58 -20.08 -0.71 0.90
CA GLY A 58 -20.52 -1.73 1.84
C GLY A 58 -21.71 -1.32 2.70
N GLN A 59 -21.95 -0.03 2.91
CA GLN A 59 -23.12 0.46 3.67
C GLN A 59 -24.41 0.50 2.86
N THR A 60 -24.33 0.56 1.53
CA THR A 60 -25.51 0.65 0.66
C THR A 60 -26.27 -0.66 0.48
N GLY A 61 -25.73 -1.79 0.94
CA GLY A 61 -26.39 -3.11 0.88
C GLY A 61 -26.88 -3.61 2.25
N ASN A 62 -27.85 -4.51 2.26
CA ASN A 62 -28.30 -5.24 3.45
C ASN A 62 -27.26 -6.25 4.01
N GLY A 63 -26.08 -6.34 3.40
CA GLY A 63 -25.04 -7.30 3.77
C GLY A 63 -24.24 -6.93 5.03
N THR A 64 -23.21 -7.76 5.29
CA THR A 64 -22.27 -7.61 6.42
C THR A 64 -21.73 -6.19 6.56
N ARG A 65 -22.22 -5.47 7.57
CA ARG A 65 -21.73 -4.14 7.92
C ARG A 65 -20.26 -4.24 8.32
N VAL A 66 -19.39 -3.59 7.55
CA VAL A 66 -17.98 -3.50 7.91
C VAL A 66 -17.85 -2.65 9.18
N SER A 67 -17.33 -3.25 10.25
CA SER A 67 -17.13 -2.54 11.50
C SER A 67 -16.18 -1.34 11.28
N PRO A 68 -16.53 -0.11 11.70
CA PRO A 68 -15.66 1.06 11.53
C PRO A 68 -14.31 0.87 12.22
N PHE A 69 -14.28 0.08 13.30
CA PHE A 69 -13.04 -0.29 13.99
C PHE A 69 -12.06 -1.04 13.07
N MET A 70 -12.56 -1.96 12.22
CA MET A 70 -11.71 -2.69 11.28
C MET A 70 -11.13 -1.77 10.20
N VAL A 71 -11.89 -0.77 9.75
CA VAL A 71 -11.41 0.24 8.80
C VAL A 71 -10.32 1.12 9.42
N LEU A 72 -10.50 1.56 10.67
CA LEU A 72 -9.48 2.34 11.36
C LEU A 72 -8.20 1.52 11.59
N LEU A 73 -8.34 0.26 11.97
CA LEU A 73 -7.22 -0.64 12.17
C LEU A 73 -6.46 -0.88 10.86
N SER A 74 -7.17 -1.13 9.74
CA SER A 74 -6.53 -1.33 8.44
C SER A 74 -5.81 -0.08 7.95
N LEU A 75 -6.39 1.10 8.15
CA LEU A 75 -5.74 2.39 7.87
C LEU A 75 -4.49 2.61 8.73
N GLY A 76 -4.55 2.27 10.01
CA GLY A 76 -3.40 2.35 10.92
C GLY A 76 -2.24 1.48 10.44
N ILE A 77 -2.52 0.22 10.07
CA ILE A 77 -1.51 -0.70 9.52
C ILE A 77 -0.98 -0.20 8.17
N ALA A 78 -1.86 0.31 7.31
CA ALA A 78 -1.48 0.84 5.99
C ALA A 78 -0.54 2.05 6.10
N LEU A 79 -0.68 2.90 7.12
CA LEU A 79 0.19 4.05 7.36
C LEU A 79 1.49 3.69 8.12
N LEU A 80 1.46 2.63 8.94
CA LEU A 80 2.64 2.14 9.65
C LEU A 80 3.75 1.71 8.69
N VAL A 81 3.42 1.05 7.58
CA VAL A 81 4.41 0.61 6.57
C VAL A 81 5.21 1.78 6.00
N PRO A 82 4.58 2.86 5.47
CA PRO A 82 5.24 4.11 5.13
C PRO A 82 6.13 4.68 6.24
N CYS A 83 5.62 4.70 7.48
CA CYS A 83 6.36 5.22 8.62
C CYS A 83 7.64 4.41 8.89
N CYS A 84 7.61 3.08 8.80
CA CYS A 84 8.80 2.24 8.91
C CYS A 84 9.85 2.60 7.85
N GLY A 85 9.42 2.80 6.59
CA GLY A 85 10.31 3.22 5.51
C GLY A 85 10.95 4.59 5.77
N TYR A 86 10.14 5.58 6.18
CA TYR A 86 10.61 6.93 6.48
C TYR A 86 11.56 6.97 7.68
N PHE A 87 11.17 6.38 8.82
CA PHE A 87 12.00 6.37 10.02
C PHE A 87 13.24 5.50 9.88
N GLY A 88 13.14 4.40 9.12
CA GLY A 88 14.30 3.57 8.76
C GLY A 88 15.33 4.35 7.97
N ALA A 89 14.92 5.08 6.93
CA ALA A 89 15.82 5.96 6.18
C ALA A 89 16.38 7.11 7.04
N LYS A 90 15.54 7.72 7.89
CA LYS A 90 15.93 8.86 8.75
C LYS A 90 16.95 8.49 9.82
N LYS A 91 16.78 7.33 10.45
CA LYS A 91 17.64 6.87 11.57
C LYS A 91 18.79 5.97 11.11
N ASN A 92 18.91 5.71 9.80
CA ASN A 92 19.81 4.69 9.27
C ASN A 92 19.60 3.33 9.96
N ASP A 93 18.33 2.97 10.18
CA ASP A 93 17.95 1.75 10.90
C ASP A 93 17.57 0.65 9.90
N ARG A 94 18.47 -0.34 9.82
CA ARG A 94 18.33 -1.50 8.94
C ARG A 94 17.12 -2.36 9.30
N ASN A 95 16.77 -2.46 10.58
CA ASN A 95 15.63 -3.28 10.99
C ASN A 95 14.33 -2.64 10.50
N LEU A 96 14.15 -1.33 10.69
CA LEU A 96 12.95 -0.61 10.23
C LEU A 96 12.77 -0.66 8.70
N THR A 97 13.87 -0.51 7.95
CA THR A 97 13.82 -0.67 6.49
C THR A 97 13.55 -2.12 6.06
N GLY A 98 14.02 -3.11 6.83
CA GLY A 98 13.68 -4.51 6.67
C GLY A 98 12.17 -4.77 6.85
N TRP A 99 11.55 -4.23 7.90
CA TRP A 99 10.09 -4.30 8.12
C TRP A 99 9.31 -3.67 6.96
N PHE A 100 9.75 -2.53 6.46
CA PHE A 100 9.16 -1.90 5.27
C PHE A 100 9.18 -2.85 4.05
N CYS A 101 10.33 -3.50 3.80
CA CYS A 101 10.45 -4.45 2.69
C CYS A 101 9.56 -5.67 2.89
N GLY A 102 9.57 -6.25 4.09
CA GLY A 102 8.76 -7.42 4.43
C GLY A 102 7.26 -7.15 4.26
N CYS A 103 6.78 -6.01 4.75
CA CYS A 103 5.36 -5.64 4.62
C CYS A 103 4.94 -5.40 3.16
N ASN A 104 5.78 -4.77 2.33
CA ASN A 104 5.46 -4.59 0.90
C ASN A 104 5.47 -5.91 0.14
N PHE A 105 6.42 -6.81 0.43
CA PHE A 105 6.48 -8.13 -0.19
C PHE A 105 5.26 -8.97 0.19
N LEU A 106 4.98 -9.09 1.50
CA LEU A 106 3.83 -9.84 2.00
C LEU A 106 2.52 -9.23 1.47
N GLY A 107 2.39 -7.91 1.47
CA GLY A 107 1.24 -7.21 0.89
C GLY A 107 1.04 -7.54 -0.59
N GLY A 108 2.13 -7.57 -1.37
CA GLY A 108 2.08 -7.95 -2.78
C GLY A 108 1.62 -9.40 -2.97
N CYS A 109 2.18 -10.35 -2.20
CA CYS A 109 1.78 -11.76 -2.26
C CYS A 109 0.31 -11.97 -1.89
N LEU A 110 -0.14 -11.36 -0.78
CA LEU A 110 -1.52 -11.44 -0.33
C LEU A 110 -2.49 -10.77 -1.31
N GLY A 111 -2.07 -9.66 -1.94
CA GLY A 111 -2.85 -8.99 -2.98
C GLY A 111 -3.06 -9.87 -4.23
N ILE A 112 -2.01 -10.54 -4.70
CA ILE A 112 -2.12 -11.49 -5.82
C ILE A 112 -3.04 -12.66 -5.45
N PHE A 113 -2.85 -13.25 -4.27
CA PHE A 113 -3.69 -14.35 -3.79
C PHE A 113 -5.16 -13.93 -3.71
N SER A 114 -5.45 -12.75 -3.15
CA SER A 114 -6.81 -12.22 -3.08
C SER A 114 -7.43 -12.05 -4.46
N LEU A 115 -6.70 -11.53 -5.44
CA LEU A 115 -7.20 -11.37 -6.81
C LEU A 115 -7.56 -12.71 -7.45
N VAL A 116 -6.72 -13.73 -7.27
CA VAL A 116 -6.99 -15.08 -7.78
C VAL A 116 -8.23 -15.67 -7.12
N MET A 117 -8.35 -15.58 -5.80
CA MET A 117 -9.51 -16.09 -5.07
C MET A 117 -10.81 -15.37 -5.47
N SER A 118 -10.78 -14.05 -5.65
CA SER A 118 -11.94 -13.28 -6.13
C SER A 118 -12.34 -13.68 -7.54
N PHE A 119 -11.37 -13.90 -8.43
CA PHE A 119 -11.64 -14.35 -9.78
C PHE A 119 -12.26 -15.76 -9.80
N VAL A 120 -11.65 -16.73 -9.10
CA VAL A 120 -12.18 -18.10 -9.00
C VAL A 120 -13.57 -18.12 -8.36
N GLY A 121 -13.78 -17.32 -7.31
CA GLY A 121 -15.08 -17.18 -6.66
C GLY A 121 -16.17 -16.66 -7.59
N LEU A 122 -15.87 -15.62 -8.38
CA LEU A 122 -16.83 -15.07 -9.34
C LEU A 122 -17.12 -16.07 -10.48
N GLN A 123 -16.10 -16.76 -10.99
CA GLN A 123 -16.30 -17.80 -12.02
C GLN A 123 -17.15 -18.96 -11.49
N GLY A 124 -16.91 -19.39 -10.25
CA GLY A 124 -17.75 -20.40 -9.59
C GLY A 124 -19.19 -19.93 -9.43
N LEU A 125 -19.41 -18.66 -9.09
CA LEU A 125 -20.74 -18.09 -8.96
C LEU A 125 -21.44 -17.95 -10.32
N HIS A 126 -20.73 -17.54 -11.37
CA HIS A 126 -21.24 -17.54 -12.74
C HIS A 126 -21.67 -18.94 -13.16
N PHE A 127 -20.80 -19.94 -12.98
CA PHE A 127 -21.14 -21.32 -13.29
C PHE A 127 -22.40 -21.77 -12.54
N LEU A 128 -22.50 -21.43 -11.26
CA LEU A 128 -23.66 -21.77 -10.43
C LEU A 128 -24.95 -21.12 -10.96
N VAL A 129 -24.93 -19.80 -11.19
CA VAL A 129 -26.12 -19.07 -11.65
C VAL A 129 -26.53 -19.48 -13.06
N ASP A 130 -25.57 -19.70 -13.97
CA ASP A 130 -25.87 -19.97 -15.37
C ASP A 130 -26.29 -21.44 -15.63
N ASN A 131 -25.86 -22.39 -14.78
CA ASN A 131 -26.09 -23.83 -14.99
C ASN A 131 -27.01 -24.49 -13.96
N CYS A 132 -27.35 -23.82 -12.85
CA CYS A 132 -28.19 -24.38 -11.80
C CYS A 132 -29.44 -23.54 -11.58
N THR A 133 -30.52 -23.88 -12.27
CA THR A 133 -31.85 -23.36 -11.93
C THR A 133 -32.49 -24.23 -10.83
N PRO A 134 -33.17 -23.65 -9.84
CA PRO A 134 -33.73 -24.42 -8.73
C PRO A 134 -34.87 -25.36 -9.15
N GLU A 135 -35.46 -25.16 -10.33
CA GLU A 135 -36.48 -26.06 -10.91
C GLU A 135 -35.87 -27.34 -11.51
N THR A 136 -34.61 -27.30 -11.95
CA THR A 136 -33.97 -28.45 -12.61
C THR A 136 -33.02 -29.16 -11.66
N ARG A 137 -33.21 -30.48 -11.50
CA ARG A 137 -32.37 -31.30 -10.63
C ARG A 137 -31.19 -31.85 -11.42
N HIS A 138 -30.02 -31.25 -11.22
CA HIS A 138 -28.73 -31.76 -11.71
C HIS A 138 -27.87 -32.24 -10.54
N ASP A 139 -27.08 -33.31 -10.75
CA ASP A 139 -26.28 -33.97 -9.71
C ASP A 139 -25.16 -33.09 -9.11
N HIS A 140 -24.84 -31.96 -9.74
CA HIS A 140 -23.80 -31.01 -9.31
C HIS A 140 -24.37 -29.67 -8.86
N CYS A 141 -25.70 -29.51 -8.87
CA CYS A 141 -26.36 -28.29 -8.44
C CYS A 141 -26.79 -28.36 -6.97
N PRO A 142 -26.83 -27.23 -6.26
CA PRO A 142 -27.25 -27.21 -4.87
C PRO A 142 -28.70 -27.69 -4.73
N SER A 143 -28.98 -28.44 -3.67
CA SER A 143 -30.35 -28.77 -3.28
C SER A 143 -31.11 -27.51 -2.84
N PRO A 144 -32.46 -27.53 -2.80
CA PRO A 144 -33.26 -26.41 -2.32
C PRO A 144 -32.84 -25.90 -0.93
N ASP A 145 -32.46 -26.81 -0.02
CA ASP A 145 -31.97 -26.46 1.32
C ASP A 145 -30.56 -25.85 1.30
N GLN A 146 -29.76 -26.13 0.27
CA GLN A 146 -28.45 -25.49 0.11
C GLN A 146 -28.58 -24.07 -0.45
N TRP A 147 -29.57 -23.81 -1.31
CA TRP A 147 -29.87 -22.46 -1.79
C TRP A 147 -30.19 -21.50 -0.64
N THR A 148 -30.96 -21.93 0.36
CA THR A 148 -31.24 -21.09 1.54
C THR A 148 -29.98 -20.80 2.36
N SER A 149 -29.01 -21.72 2.40
CA SER A 149 -27.71 -21.48 3.06
C SER A 149 -26.82 -20.45 2.34
N LEU A 150 -27.02 -20.26 1.03
CA LEU A 150 -26.31 -19.23 0.25
C LEU A 150 -26.87 -17.82 0.47
N CYS A 151 -28.13 -17.72 0.91
CA CYS A 151 -28.84 -16.47 1.20
C CYS A 151 -29.26 -16.39 2.69
N PRO A 152 -28.33 -16.43 3.66
CA PRO A 152 -28.66 -16.57 5.09
C PRO A 152 -29.44 -15.39 5.66
N ASP A 153 -29.20 -14.17 5.13
CA ASP A 153 -29.89 -12.96 5.57
C ASP A 153 -31.37 -12.92 5.15
N MET A 154 -31.80 -13.87 4.30
CA MET A 154 -33.13 -13.89 3.70
C MET A 154 -33.85 -15.20 4.03
N SER A 155 -33.87 -15.55 5.32
CA SER A 155 -34.50 -16.78 5.85
C SER A 155 -35.97 -17.03 5.46
N ALA A 156 -36.68 -16.02 4.95
CA ALA A 156 -38.06 -16.14 4.46
C ALA A 156 -38.17 -16.43 2.95
N TYR A 157 -37.07 -16.46 2.22
CA TYR A 157 -37.08 -16.56 0.76
C TYR A 157 -37.18 -18.02 0.30
N THR A 158 -37.93 -18.24 -0.75
CA THR A 158 -37.91 -19.49 -1.51
C THR A 158 -36.58 -19.62 -2.28
N ALA A 159 -36.22 -20.85 -2.67
CA ALA A 159 -35.00 -21.09 -3.46
C ALA A 159 -34.99 -20.27 -4.78
N GLN A 160 -36.15 -20.07 -5.40
CA GLN A 160 -36.31 -19.25 -6.61
C GLN A 160 -36.00 -17.77 -6.33
N GLU A 161 -36.55 -17.20 -5.26
CA GLU A 161 -36.31 -15.79 -4.93
C GLU A 161 -34.83 -15.53 -4.56
N CYS A 162 -34.16 -16.49 -3.92
CA CYS A 162 -32.71 -16.42 -3.67
C CYS A 162 -31.92 -16.49 -4.99
N TYR A 163 -32.30 -17.38 -5.92
CA TYR A 163 -31.69 -17.45 -7.25
C TYR A 163 -31.85 -16.14 -8.03
N ASP A 164 -33.08 -15.59 -8.10
CA ASP A 164 -33.36 -14.34 -8.82
C ASP A 164 -32.59 -13.16 -8.20
N HIS A 165 -32.46 -13.14 -6.87
CA HIS A 165 -31.66 -12.16 -6.16
C HIS A 165 -30.16 -12.27 -6.50
N LEU A 166 -29.61 -13.49 -6.50
CA LEU A 166 -28.22 -13.74 -6.90
C LEU A 166 -27.98 -13.34 -8.36
N GLN A 167 -28.88 -13.71 -9.26
CA GLN A 167 -28.81 -13.34 -10.68
C GLN A 167 -28.81 -11.82 -10.87
N GLY A 168 -29.67 -11.09 -10.15
CA GLY A 168 -29.67 -9.63 -10.14
C GLY A 168 -28.39 -9.02 -9.57
N ALA A 169 -27.78 -9.67 -8.57
CA ALA A 169 -26.54 -9.22 -7.95
C ALA A 169 -25.30 -9.44 -8.85
N MET A 170 -25.32 -10.41 -9.76
CA MET A 170 -24.19 -10.74 -10.65
C MET A 170 -23.67 -9.53 -11.43
N ALA A 171 -24.55 -8.70 -11.98
CA ALA A 171 -24.13 -7.52 -12.75
C ALA A 171 -23.36 -6.51 -11.87
N ASN A 172 -23.73 -6.38 -10.59
CA ASN A 172 -23.02 -5.51 -9.65
C ASN A 172 -21.70 -6.13 -9.18
N LEU A 173 -21.66 -7.46 -9.01
CA LEU A 173 -20.44 -8.19 -8.66
C LEU A 173 -19.40 -8.11 -9.78
N ASP A 174 -19.81 -8.29 -11.03
CA ASP A 174 -18.91 -8.20 -12.19
C ASP A 174 -18.32 -6.78 -12.35
N ARG A 175 -19.15 -5.73 -12.21
CA ARG A 175 -18.66 -4.34 -12.18
C ARG A 175 -17.69 -4.10 -11.04
N THR A 176 -18.01 -4.58 -9.84
CA THR A 176 -17.15 -4.46 -8.66
C THR A 176 -15.82 -5.16 -8.88
N LEU A 177 -15.81 -6.37 -9.47
CA LEU A 177 -14.59 -7.10 -9.78
C LEU A 177 -13.74 -6.34 -10.81
N HIS A 178 -14.35 -5.84 -11.88
CA HIS A 178 -13.62 -5.06 -12.90
C HIS A 178 -12.93 -3.84 -12.28
N LEU A 179 -13.64 -3.08 -11.44
CA LEU A 179 -13.07 -1.93 -10.72
C LEU A 179 -11.97 -2.35 -9.74
N SER A 180 -12.17 -3.47 -9.04
CA SER A 180 -11.17 -4.05 -8.12
C SER A 180 -9.90 -4.45 -8.86
N VAL A 181 -9.99 -5.06 -10.05
CA VAL A 181 -8.81 -5.44 -10.85
C VAL A 181 -8.05 -4.19 -11.32
N ILE A 182 -8.76 -3.19 -11.84
CA ILE A 182 -8.16 -1.93 -12.32
C ILE A 182 -7.36 -1.22 -11.21
N THR A 183 -7.86 -1.28 -9.98
CA THR A 183 -7.22 -0.62 -8.83
C THR A 183 -6.14 -1.48 -8.19
N SER A 184 -6.38 -2.79 -8.04
CA SER A 184 -5.48 -3.70 -7.31
C SER A 184 -4.22 -4.04 -8.09
N VAL A 185 -4.30 -4.21 -9.41
CA VAL A 185 -3.12 -4.58 -10.23
C VAL A 185 -2.02 -3.51 -10.14
N PRO A 186 -2.30 -2.19 -10.32
CA PRO A 186 -1.32 -1.14 -10.07
C PRO A 186 -0.80 -1.13 -8.64
N THR A 187 -1.66 -1.37 -7.64
CA THR A 187 -1.24 -1.43 -6.23
C THR A 187 -0.23 -2.54 -5.98
N VAL A 188 -0.49 -3.76 -6.48
CA VAL A 188 0.45 -4.90 -6.37
C VAL A 188 1.77 -4.57 -7.08
N ALA A 189 1.71 -4.01 -8.28
CA ALA A 189 2.91 -3.60 -9.01
C ALA A 189 3.75 -2.57 -8.23
N LEU A 190 3.10 -1.58 -7.61
CA LEU A 190 3.76 -0.57 -6.78
C LEU A 190 4.33 -1.17 -5.48
N GLN A 191 3.68 -2.17 -4.89
CA GLN A 191 4.21 -2.90 -3.73
C GLN A 191 5.46 -3.71 -4.10
N CYS A 192 5.44 -4.39 -5.24
CA CYS A 192 6.61 -5.10 -5.77
C CYS A 192 7.78 -4.13 -6.06
N LEU A 193 7.51 -2.99 -6.69
CA LEU A 193 8.51 -1.95 -6.92
C LEU A 193 9.06 -1.37 -5.61
N SER A 194 8.18 -1.14 -4.63
CA SER A 194 8.55 -0.68 -3.29
C SER A 194 9.44 -1.68 -2.58
N PHE A 195 9.18 -2.98 -2.73
CA PHE A 195 10.04 -4.04 -2.22
C PHE A 195 11.41 -4.03 -2.89
N VAL A 196 11.48 -3.96 -4.22
CA VAL A 196 12.77 -3.98 -4.95
C VAL A 196 13.63 -2.76 -4.58
N TRP A 197 13.04 -1.57 -4.56
CA TRP A 197 13.77 -0.35 -4.19
C TRP A 197 14.06 -0.27 -2.68
N GLY A 198 13.14 -0.76 -1.85
CA GLY A 198 13.33 -0.88 -0.41
C GLY A 198 14.49 -1.81 -0.07
N LYS A 199 14.58 -2.97 -0.73
CA LYS A 199 15.68 -3.92 -0.57
C LYS A 199 17.01 -3.28 -0.94
N ARG A 200 17.06 -2.58 -2.08
CA ARG A 200 18.25 -1.84 -2.48
C ARG A 200 18.63 -0.79 -1.44
N LEU A 201 17.68 -0.04 -0.92
CA LEU A 201 17.92 0.94 0.15
C LEU A 201 18.47 0.24 1.41
N HIS A 202 17.85 -0.85 1.84
CA HIS A 202 18.29 -1.65 2.98
C HIS A 202 19.72 -2.19 2.83
N ASP A 203 20.08 -2.66 1.64
CA ASP A 203 21.41 -3.20 1.35
C ASP A 203 22.48 -2.09 1.35
N GLU A 204 22.16 -0.91 0.80
CA GLU A 204 23.04 0.27 0.82
C GLU A 204 23.27 0.77 2.26
N LEU A 205 22.23 0.82 3.09
CA LEU A 205 22.37 1.19 4.52
C LEU A 205 23.19 0.14 5.29
N GLY A 206 23.09 -1.14 4.91
CA GLY A 206 23.86 -2.24 5.49
C GLY A 206 25.34 -2.23 5.12
N SER A 207 25.73 -1.56 4.03
CA SER A 207 27.12 -1.48 3.57
C SER A 207 28.03 -0.63 4.46
N GLY A 208 27.47 0.05 5.48
CA GLY A 208 28.24 0.87 6.41
C GLY A 208 28.61 2.24 5.85
N GLN A 209 27.95 2.70 4.78
CA GLN A 209 27.99 4.10 4.37
C GLN A 209 27.21 4.93 5.40
N VAL A 210 27.86 5.18 6.55
CA VAL A 210 27.29 5.93 7.67
C VAL A 210 26.96 7.33 7.16
N ILE A 211 25.67 7.67 7.18
CA ILE A 211 25.21 9.05 7.05
C ILE A 211 25.75 9.79 8.29
N HIS A 212 27.00 10.24 8.23
CA HIS A 212 27.50 11.20 9.20
C HIS A 212 26.66 12.46 9.00
N ARG A 213 25.77 12.74 9.96
CA ARG A 213 25.29 14.12 10.11
C ARG A 213 26.56 14.95 10.21
N PRO A 214 26.80 15.91 9.29
CA PRO A 214 27.89 16.84 9.51
C PRO A 214 27.66 17.42 10.90
N PRO A 215 28.70 17.48 11.76
CA PRO A 215 28.57 18.09 13.07
C PRO A 215 27.84 19.41 12.87
N GLN A 216 26.69 19.56 13.55
CA GLN A 216 26.04 20.86 13.65
C GLN A 216 26.94 21.72 14.51
N PHE A 217 28.04 22.20 13.94
CA PHE A 217 28.71 23.36 14.47
C PHE A 217 27.66 24.45 14.39
N ALA A 218 27.16 24.87 15.55
CA ALA A 218 26.46 26.12 15.64
C ALA A 218 27.45 27.16 15.10
N THR A 219 27.32 27.52 13.84
CA THR A 219 27.90 28.75 13.31
C THR A 219 27.19 29.87 14.05
N GLN A 220 27.62 30.14 15.29
CA GLN A 220 27.50 31.48 15.81
C GLN A 220 28.19 32.34 14.76
N ALA A 221 27.43 33.23 14.13
CA ALA A 221 27.99 34.31 13.36
C ALA A 221 28.84 35.12 14.34
N GLY A 222 30.12 34.75 14.49
CA GLY A 222 31.08 35.53 15.22
C GLY A 222 31.23 36.83 14.47
N PHE A 223 30.56 37.87 14.96
CA PHE A 223 30.81 39.24 14.53
C PHE A 223 32.27 39.55 14.88
N THR A 224 33.17 39.38 13.92
CA THR A 224 34.53 39.88 14.05
C THR A 224 34.45 41.40 13.97
N GLN A 225 34.66 42.09 15.09
CA GLN A 225 34.79 43.55 15.08
C GLN A 225 36.00 43.96 14.22
N PRO A 226 35.88 44.97 13.34
CA PRO A 226 37.01 45.48 12.58
C PRO A 226 38.00 46.17 13.53
N PHE A 227 39.26 45.78 13.42
CA PHE A 227 40.37 46.41 14.13
C PHE A 227 40.56 47.85 13.61
N ARG A 228 40.32 48.86 14.46
CA ARG A 228 40.73 50.25 14.17
C ARG A 228 42.22 50.36 14.41
N GLN A 229 42.98 50.72 13.38
CA GLN A 229 44.33 51.26 13.51
C GLN A 229 44.27 52.77 13.76
#